data_AF-A0A0N0N9B8-F1
#
_entry.id   AF-A0A0N0N9B8-F1
#
_cell.length_a   1.000
_cell.length_b   1.000
_cell.length_c   1.000
_cell.angle_alpha   90.00
_cell.angle_beta   90.00
_cell.angle_gamma   90.00
#
_symmetry.space_group_name_H-M   'P 1'
#
loop_
_entity.id
_entity.type
_entity.pdbx_description
1 polymer ?
#
loop_
_entity_poly.entity_id
_entity_poly.type
_entity_poly.pdbx_seq_one_letter_code
_entity_poly.pdbx_strand_id
1 'polypeptide(L)'
;MPDVSATPDAHQRDYKIVVNTREKTVHKDALTFEEAVRLAFDPVPSGPNVFITVSFRHAHQKPADGTLTAGHSVRIKNGTEFTVVSTDKS
;
A
#
# COMPACT_ATOMS: atom_id res chain seq x y z
N MET A 1 23.93 -21.26 14.85
CA MET A 1 23.43 -19.87 14.90
C MET A 1 22.66 -19.63 13.61
N PRO A 2 21.33 -19.44 13.65
CA PRO A 2 20.57 -19.25 12.43
C PRO A 2 20.69 -17.80 11.96
N ASP A 3 21.10 -17.70 10.70
CA ASP A 3 20.77 -16.70 9.69
C ASP A 3 20.83 -15.21 10.07
N VAL A 4 21.87 -14.58 9.55
CA VAL A 4 22.08 -13.15 9.51
C VAL A 4 20.93 -12.46 8.76
N SER A 5 20.09 -11.75 9.52
CA SER A 5 19.34 -10.59 9.05
C SER A 5 20.26 -9.62 8.29
N ALA A 6 20.31 -9.70 6.96
CA ALA A 6 20.62 -8.59 6.06
C ALA A 6 20.70 -9.09 4.61
N THR A 7 19.66 -8.85 3.83
CA THR A 7 19.86 -8.52 2.41
C THR A 7 19.86 -6.99 2.30
N PRO A 8 21.04 -6.35 2.16
CA PRO A 8 21.14 -4.97 1.71
C PRO A 8 20.88 -4.91 0.19
N ASP A 9 20.70 -3.70 -0.33
CA ASP A 9 20.72 -3.36 -1.77
C ASP A 9 19.44 -3.59 -2.61
N ALA A 10 18.45 -2.71 -2.47
CA ALA A 10 17.54 -2.41 -3.58
C ALA A 10 17.14 -0.93 -3.54
N HIS A 11 17.98 -0.08 -4.14
CA HIS A 11 17.71 1.32 -4.51
C HIS A 11 16.60 2.02 -3.70
N GLN A 12 16.95 2.63 -2.56
CA GLN A 12 16.07 3.53 -1.80
C GLN A 12 15.67 4.71 -2.70
N ARG A 13 14.60 4.52 -3.47
CA ARG A 13 13.90 5.60 -4.12
C ARG A 13 12.75 5.96 -3.18
N ASP A 14 12.82 7.17 -2.65
CA ASP A 14 11.71 7.73 -1.89
C ASP A 14 10.56 8.02 -2.85
N TYR A 15 9.46 7.31 -2.65
CA TYR A 15 8.20 7.56 -3.32
C TYR A 15 7.28 8.26 -2.35
N LYS A 16 7.00 9.53 -2.61
CA LYS A 16 5.90 10.24 -1.96
C LYS A 16 4.59 9.78 -2.57
N ILE A 17 3.77 9.13 -1.77
CA ILE A 17 2.40 8.75 -2.10
C ILE A 17 1.44 9.44 -1.13
N VAL A 18 0.18 9.55 -1.49
CA VAL A 18 -0.86 10.13 -0.63
C VAL A 18 -1.84 9.02 -0.31
N VAL A 19 -1.97 8.61 0.95
CA VAL A 19 -2.85 7.53 1.38
C VAL A 19 -3.98 8.10 2.23
N ASN A 20 -5.22 8.01 1.77
CA ASN A 20 -6.42 8.54 2.42
C ASN A 20 -6.21 10.01 2.87
N THR A 21 -5.74 10.85 1.93
CA THR A 21 -5.40 12.27 2.16
C THR A 21 -4.19 12.50 3.07
N ARG A 22 -3.41 11.46 3.40
CA ARG A 22 -2.17 11.57 4.19
C ARG A 22 -0.95 11.31 3.32
N GLU A 23 -0.08 12.30 3.19
CA GLU A 23 1.21 12.10 2.53
C GLU A 23 2.04 11.07 3.31
N LYS A 24 2.57 10.09 2.58
CA LYS A 24 3.39 9.01 3.09
C LYS A 24 4.59 8.83 2.18
N THR A 25 5.77 8.77 2.77
CA THR A 25 6.99 8.42 2.05
C THR A 25 7.21 6.93 2.21
N VAL A 26 7.35 6.22 1.10
CA VAL A 26 7.67 4.79 1.08
C VAL A 26 8.93 4.58 0.24
N HIS A 27 9.80 3.69 0.70
CA HIS A 27 11.11 3.46 0.09
C HIS A 27 11.10 2.28 -0.91
N LYS A 28 9.92 1.99 -1.49
CA LYS A 28 9.66 0.84 -2.37
C LYS A 28 8.87 1.30 -3.58
N ASP A 29 9.19 0.81 -4.79
CA ASP A 29 8.42 1.10 -6.00
C ASP A 29 7.16 0.25 -6.16
N ALA A 30 7.00 -0.77 -5.32
CA ALA A 30 5.83 -1.62 -5.27
C ALA A 30 5.26 -1.64 -3.86
N LEU A 31 3.94 -1.54 -3.76
CA LEU A 31 3.22 -1.56 -2.50
C LEU A 31 2.17 -2.66 -2.51
N THR A 32 2.16 -3.48 -1.47
CA THR A 32 1.18 -4.55 -1.30
C THR A 32 -0.09 -4.01 -0.65
N PHE A 33 -1.20 -4.70 -0.84
CA PHE A 33 -2.45 -4.37 -0.17
C PHE A 33 -2.29 -4.20 1.35
N GLU A 34 -1.67 -5.17 2.03
CA GLU A 34 -1.48 -5.10 3.48
C GLU A 34 -0.62 -3.92 3.90
N GLU A 35 0.45 -3.60 3.17
CA GLU A 35 1.27 -2.41 3.46
C GLU A 35 0.48 -1.12 3.24
N ALA A 36 -0.31 -0.98 2.17
CA ALA A 36 -1.18 0.19 1.96
C ALA A 36 -2.13 0.40 3.13
N VAL A 37 -2.73 -0.69 3.59
CA VAL A 37 -3.72 -0.67 4.66
C VAL A 37 -3.05 -0.30 5.98
N ARG A 38 -1.91 -0.91 6.34
CA ARG A 38 -1.14 -0.56 7.55
C ARG A 38 -0.65 0.90 7.53
N LEU A 39 -0.33 1.43 6.35
CA LEU A 39 0.08 2.83 6.20
C LEU A 39 -1.10 3.81 6.34
N ALA A 40 -2.31 3.38 5.97
CA ALA A 40 -3.54 4.17 6.06
C ALA A 40 -4.19 4.11 7.45
N PHE A 41 -4.26 2.90 8.01
CA PHE A 41 -4.92 2.57 9.27
C PHE A 41 -3.91 1.90 10.19
N ASP A 42 -3.56 2.58 11.27
CA ASP A 42 -2.81 2.01 12.38
C ASP A 42 -3.59 2.32 13.67
N PRO A 43 -4.26 1.33 14.29
CA PRO A 43 -4.32 -0.10 13.96
C PRO A 43 -5.24 -0.43 12.77
N VAL A 44 -4.90 -1.49 12.02
CA VAL A 44 -5.73 -1.97 10.91
C VAL A 44 -6.99 -2.67 11.44
N PRO A 45 -8.21 -2.21 11.09
CA PRO A 45 -9.43 -2.94 11.40
C PRO A 45 -9.47 -4.21 10.54
N SER A 46 -9.08 -5.34 11.10
CA SER A 46 -9.22 -6.67 10.48
C SER A 46 -10.25 -7.45 11.28
N GLY A 47 -11.42 -7.67 10.69
CA GLY A 47 -12.48 -8.50 11.25
C GLY A 47 -12.94 -9.54 10.24
N PRO A 48 -13.61 -10.63 10.68
CA PRO A 48 -14.06 -11.70 9.79
C PRO A 48 -15.05 -11.22 8.70
N ASN A 49 -15.70 -10.07 8.92
CA ASN A 49 -16.63 -9.42 7.98
C ASN A 49 -16.11 -8.08 7.43
N VAL A 50 -14.83 -7.75 7.64
CA VAL A 50 -14.25 -6.48 7.16
C VAL A 50 -13.63 -6.68 5.78
N PHE A 51 -14.25 -6.09 4.78
CA PHE A 51 -13.71 -5.99 3.42
C PHE A 51 -12.92 -4.69 3.29
N ILE A 52 -11.60 -4.80 3.28
CA ILE A 52 -10.76 -3.65 2.98
C ILE A 52 -10.55 -3.57 1.47
N THR A 53 -10.82 -2.41 0.90
CA THR A 53 -10.69 -2.11 -0.51
C THR A 53 -9.72 -0.96 -0.63
N VAL A 54 -8.56 -1.21 -1.24
CA VAL A 54 -7.57 -0.17 -1.48
C VAL A 54 -7.73 0.27 -2.92
N SER A 55 -8.14 1.50 -3.19
CA SER A 55 -8.07 2.06 -4.53
C SER A 55 -6.77 2.83 -4.69
N PHE A 56 -6.20 2.85 -5.88
CA PHE A 56 -5.06 3.70 -6.21
C PHE A 56 -5.37 4.56 -7.42
N ARG A 57 -4.69 5.70 -7.53
CA ARG A 57 -4.77 6.68 -8.62
C ARG A 57 -3.38 7.23 -8.88
N HIS A 58 -3.11 7.66 -10.10
CA HIS A 58 -1.80 8.15 -10.51
C HIS A 58 -0.65 7.15 -10.29
N ALA A 59 -0.92 5.84 -10.35
CA ALA A 59 0.09 4.81 -10.21
C ALA A 59 1.04 4.74 -11.42
N HIS A 60 2.18 4.07 -11.24
CA HIS A 60 3.16 3.81 -12.30
C HIS A 60 2.85 2.51 -13.04
N GLN A 61 1.56 2.25 -13.29
CA GLN A 61 1.11 1.10 -14.06
C GLN A 61 -0.09 1.49 -14.92
N LYS A 62 -0.46 0.61 -15.86
CA LYS A 62 -1.71 0.72 -16.60
C LYS A 62 -2.62 -0.44 -16.17
N PRO A 63 -3.85 -0.17 -15.70
CA PRO A 63 -4.46 1.16 -15.54
C PRO A 63 -3.81 1.96 -14.39
N ALA A 64 -3.73 3.29 -14.55
CA ALA A 64 -3.10 4.19 -13.56
C ALA A 64 -3.99 4.43 -12.34
N ASP A 65 -5.25 4.01 -12.45
CA ASP A 65 -6.27 3.98 -11.43
C ASP A 65 -6.89 2.58 -11.38
N GLY A 66 -7.32 2.17 -10.20
CA GLY A 66 -7.92 0.86 -10.02
C GLY A 66 -8.04 0.48 -8.57
N THR A 67 -8.36 -0.78 -8.35
CA THR A 67 -8.56 -1.34 -7.02
C THR A 67 -7.53 -2.43 -6.77
N LEU A 68 -6.85 -2.30 -5.65
CA LEU A 68 -5.93 -3.24 -5.04
C LEU A 68 -6.68 -4.03 -3.97
N THR A 69 -6.75 -5.34 -4.18
CA THR A 69 -7.34 -6.32 -3.26
C THR A 69 -6.27 -7.13 -2.54
N ALA A 70 -6.64 -7.83 -1.47
CA ALA A 70 -5.75 -8.71 -0.73
C ALA A 70 -5.07 -9.73 -1.67
N GLY A 71 -3.76 -9.90 -1.52
CA GLY A 71 -2.95 -10.75 -2.40
C GLY A 71 -2.42 -10.07 -3.66
N HIS A 72 -2.84 -8.82 -3.95
CA HIS A 72 -2.31 -8.05 -5.07
C HIS A 72 -1.31 -6.97 -4.61
N SER A 73 -0.45 -6.55 -5.54
CA SER A 73 0.52 -5.48 -5.38
C SER A 73 0.46 -4.52 -6.57
N VAL A 74 0.77 -3.25 -6.32
CA VAL A 74 0.72 -2.17 -7.31
C VAL A 74 2.06 -1.46 -7.37
N ARG A 75 2.48 -1.08 -8.58
CA ARG A 75 3.66 -0.23 -8.77
C ARG A 75 3.33 1.25 -8.62
N ILE A 76 4.03 1.91 -7.72
CA ILE A 76 3.82 3.30 -7.33
C ILE A 76 4.91 4.21 -7.88
N LYS A 77 4.56 5.48 -8.00
CA LYS A 77 5.49 6.59 -8.26
C LYS A 77 5.23 7.76 -7.31
N ASN A 78 6.12 8.73 -7.34
CA ASN A 78 5.90 10.02 -6.70
C ASN A 78 4.59 10.66 -7.21
N GLY A 79 3.69 10.99 -6.28
CA GLY A 79 2.35 11.52 -6.56
C GLY A 79 1.26 10.45 -6.70
N THR A 80 1.53 9.17 -6.40
CA THR A 80 0.47 8.16 -6.39
C THR A 80 -0.47 8.40 -5.22
N GLU A 81 -1.77 8.36 -5.47
CA GLU A 81 -2.80 8.50 -4.44
C GLU A 81 -3.42 7.14 -4.17
N PHE A 82 -3.68 6.84 -2.91
CA PHE A 82 -4.27 5.63 -2.41
C PHE A 82 -5.48 5.99 -1.58
N THR A 83 -6.60 5.34 -1.82
CA THR A 83 -7.83 5.49 -1.06
C THR A 83 -8.13 4.15 -0.43
N VAL A 84 -7.93 4.04 0.88
CA VAL A 84 -8.24 2.80 1.62
C VAL A 84 -9.62 2.94 2.23
N VAL A 85 -10.53 2.03 1.85
CA VAL A 85 -11.91 1.96 2.34
C VAL A 85 -12.09 0.64 3.06
N SER A 86 -12.41 0.67 4.35
CA SER A 86 -12.85 -0.52 5.09
C SER A 86 -14.38 -0.57 5.07
N THR A 87 -14.94 -1.58 4.40
CA THR A 87 -16.35 -1.95 4.51
C THR A 87 -16.47 -2.98 5.62
N ASP A 88 -17.24 -2.65 6.67
CA ASP A 88 -17.74 -3.64 7.60
C ASP A 88 -19.17 -3.98 7.19
N LYS A 89 -19.44 -5.25 6.89
CA LYS A 89 -20.82 -5.71 6.73
C LYS A 89 -21.33 -6.15 8.10
N SER A 90 -21.82 -5.18 8.86
CA SER A 90 -22.69 -5.41 10.04
C SER A 90 -24.03 -6.01 9.64
#